data_AF-A0AAU8NFV6-F1
#
_entry.id   AF-A0AAU8NFV6-F1
#
_cell.length_a   1.000
_cell.length_b   1.000
_cell.length_c   1.000
_cell.angle_alpha   90.00
_cell.angle_beta   90.00
_cell.angle_gamma   90.00
#
_symmetry.space_group_name_H-M   'P 1'
#
loop_
_entity.id
_entity.type
_entity.pdbx_description
1 polymer ?
#
loop_
_entity_poly.entity_id
_entity_poly.type
_entity_poly.pdbx_seq_one_letter_code
_entity_poly.pdbx_strand_id
1 'polypeptide(L)' 'MKNIRNNSLTFVGNFVMAYFIFGEGTLGRPLIFAFCMLMLMMGIDWYKSRANYTLY' A
#
# COMPACT_ATOMS: atom_id res chain seq x y z
N MET A 1 2.08 10.29 14.12
CA MET A 1 2.14 11.18 12.94
C MET A 1 3.22 10.81 11.90
N LYS A 2 4.35 10.18 12.27
CA LYS A 2 5.37 9.74 11.28
C LYS A 2 4.90 8.60 10.35
N ASN A 3 4.12 7.63 10.86
CA ASN A 3 3.67 6.47 10.07
C ASN A 3 2.66 6.82 8.98
N ILE A 4 1.77 7.79 9.22
CA ILE A 4 0.77 8.25 8.24
C ILE A 4 1.47 8.88 7.02
N ARG A 5 2.50 9.70 7.26
CA ARG A 5 3.27 10.36 6.20
C ARG A 5 4.13 9.36 5.40
N ASN A 6 4.58 8.30 6.04
CA ASN A 6 5.31 7.22 5.36
C ASN A 6 4.36 6.40 4.46
N ASN A 7 3.17 6.06 4.97
CA ASN A 7 2.17 5.33 4.18
C ASN A 7 1.65 6.14 2.99
N SER A 8 1.48 7.46 3.12
CA SER A 8 1.04 8.30 2.00
C SER A 8 2.10 8.40 0.90
N LEU A 9 3.39 8.50 1.25
CA LEU A 9 4.48 8.46 0.28
C LEU A 9 4.57 7.11 -0.45
N THR A 10 4.44 6.01 0.29
CA THR A 10 4.42 4.66 -0.30
C THR A 10 3.20 4.44 -1.21
N PHE A 11 2.05 5.03 -0.88
CA PHE A 11 0.87 4.99 -1.73
C PHE A 11 1.08 5.72 -3.05
N VAL A 12 1.60 6.95 -3.00
CA VAL A 12 1.89 7.75 -4.20
C VAL A 12 2.94 7.06 -5.08
N GLY A 13 4.00 6.49 -4.48
CA GLY A 13 5.01 5.72 -5.21
C GLY A 13 4.42 4.50 -5.93
N ASN A 14 3.58 3.72 -5.24
CA ASN A 14 2.89 2.59 -5.86
C ASN A 14 1.92 3.02 -6.96
N PHE A 15 1.23 4.15 -6.80
CA PHE A 15 0.31 4.67 -7.81
C PHE A 15 1.04 5.12 -9.08
N VAL A 16 2.15 5.85 -8.95
CA VAL A 16 2.98 6.26 -10.09
C VAL A 16 3.57 5.04 -10.80
N MET A 17 4.14 4.10 -10.05
CA MET A 17 4.67 2.85 -10.60
C MET A 17 3.58 2.05 -11.35
N ALA A 18 2.40 1.91 -10.76
CA ALA A 18 1.27 1.24 -11.38
C ALA A 18 0.80 1.95 -12.65
N TYR A 19 0.82 3.29 -12.68
CA TYR A 19 0.46 4.05 -13.87
C TYR A 19 1.40 3.73 -15.04
N PHE A 20 2.70 3.60 -14.78
CA PHE A 20 3.68 3.17 -15.79
C PHE A 20 3.55 1.70 -16.18
N ILE A 21 3.25 0.80 -15.23
CA ILE A 21 3.10 -0.64 -15.50
C ILE A 21 1.87 -0.93 -16.35
N PHE A 22 0.74 -0.32 -16.01
CA PHE A 22 -0.50 -0.56 -16.75
C PHE A 22 -0.50 0.16 -18.10
N GLY A 23 0.24 1.27 -18.25
CA GLY A 23 0.44 1.97 -19.53
C GLY A 23 -0.86 2.43 -20.21
N GLU A 24 -1.99 2.26 -19.54
CA GLU A 24 -3.31 2.64 -20.00
C GLU A 24 -3.50 4.11 -19.65
N GLY A 25 -3.92 4.93 -20.61
CA GLY A 25 -4.24 6.34 -20.39
C GLY A 25 -5.42 6.57 -19.41
N THR A 26 -5.85 5.55 -18.66
CA THR A 26 -6.92 5.59 -17.70
C THR A 26 -6.37 5.41 -16.28
N LEU A 27 -6.82 6.27 -15.36
CA LEU A 27 -6.35 6.26 -13.98
C LEU A 27 -6.95 5.13 -13.13
N GLY A 28 -8.02 4.48 -13.58
CA GLY A 28 -8.82 3.56 -12.76
C GLY A 28 -8.10 2.28 -12.33
N ARG A 29 -7.45 1.57 -13.26
CA ARG A 29 -6.68 0.34 -12.94
C ARG A 29 -5.47 0.60 -12.03
N PRO A 30 -4.62 1.62 -12.29
CA PRO A 30 -3.53 1.94 -11.38
C PRO A 30 -4.01 2.31 -9.97
N LEU A 31 -5.18 2.95 -9.85
CA LEU A 31 -5.77 3.30 -8.55
C LEU A 31 -6.22 2.06 -7.77
N ILE A 32 -6.91 1.13 -8.43
CA ILE A 32 -7.33 -0.15 -7.82
C ILE A 32 -6.11 -0.96 -7.38
N PHE A 33 -5.07 -1.02 -8.21
CA PHE A 33 -3.84 -1.73 -7.88
C PHE A 33 -3.13 -1.11 -6.67
N ALA A 34 -2.95 0.21 -6.66
CA ALA A 34 -2.32 0.92 -5.54
C ALA A 34 -3.13 0.76 -4.24
N PHE A 35 -4.47 0.76 -4.34
CA PHE A 35 -5.36 0.53 -3.20
C PHE A 35 -5.23 -0.90 -2.65
N CYS A 36 -5.22 -1.92 -3.51
CA CYS A 36 -4.98 -3.31 -3.11
C CYS A 36 -3.62 -3.48 -2.44
N MET A 37 -2.56 -2.87 -2.99
CA MET A 37 -1.21 -2.87 -2.38
C MET A 37 -1.21 -2.25 -0.98
N LEU A 38 -1.92 -1.14 -0.80
CA LEU A 38 -2.03 -0.47 0.50
C LEU A 38 -2.79 -1.32 1.52
N MET A 39 -3.88 -1.96 1.12
CA MET A 39 -4.61 -2.92 1.95
C MET A 39 -3.73 -4.11 2.35
N LEU A 40 -2.93 -4.66 1.43
CA LEU A 40 -2.01 -5.75 1.74
C LEU A 40 -0.93 -5.33 2.74
N MET A 41 -0.33 -4.15 2.58
CA MET A 41 0.65 -3.61 3.53
C MET A 41 0.04 -3.43 4.92
N MET A 42 -1.18 -2.89 5.01
CA MET A 42 -1.91 -2.78 6.28
C MET A 42 -2.24 -4.14 6.89
N GLY A 43 -2.65 -5.12 6.08
CA GLY A 43 -2.94 -6.47 6.53
C GLY A 43 -1.69 -7.19 7.07
N ILE A 44 -0.55 -7.02 6.42
CA ILE A 44 0.75 -7.55 6.88
C ILE A 44 1.18 -6.85 8.17
N ASP A 45 1.06 -5.52 8.26
CA ASP A 45 1.40 -4.77 9.47
C ASP A 45 0.51 -5.17 10.65
N TRP A 46 -0.79 -5.36 10.40
CA TRP A 46 -1.75 -5.86 11.39
C TRP A 46 -1.46 -7.30 11.83
N TYR A 47 -1.16 -8.20 10.89
CA TYR A 47 -0.77 -9.58 11.18
C TYR A 47 0.53 -9.63 12.00
N LYS A 48 1.54 -8.85 11.61
CA LYS A 48 2.83 -8.75 12.30
C LYS A 48 2.67 -8.13 13.69
N SER A 49 1.79 -7.15 13.84
CA SER A 49 1.40 -6.58 15.12
C SER A 49 0.79 -7.66 16.03
N ARG A 50 -0.14 -8.48 15.52
CA ARG A 50 -0.70 -9.62 16.26
C ARG A 50 0.32 -10.71 16.61
N ALA A 51 1.21 -11.05 15.69
CA ALA A 51 2.26 -12.04 15.92
C ALA A 51 3.22 -11.60 17.04
N ASN A 52 3.52 -10.31 17.15
CA ASN A 52 4.31 -9.77 18.26
C ASN A 52 3.59 -9.84 19.62
N TYR A 53 2.26 -9.87 19.66
CA TYR A 53 1.50 -10.08 20.92
C TYR A 53 1.39 -11.56 21.32
N THR A 54 1.84 -12.50 20.48
CA THR A 54 1.79 -13.95 20.76
C THR A 54 3.15 -14.52 21.17
N LEU A 55 4.20 -13.70 21.17
CA LEU A 55 5.57 -14.06 21.56
C LEU A 55 5.97 -13.51 22.94
N TYR A 56 4.99 -13.12 23.78
CA TYR A 56 5.22 -12.77 25.18
C TYR A 56 4.49 -13.76 26.10
#